data_AF-A0A7K9D104-F1
#
_entry.id   AF-A0A7K9D104-F1
#
_cell.length_a   1.000
_cell.length_b   1.000
_cell.length_c   1.000
_cell.angle_alpha   90.00
_cell.angle_beta   90.00
_cell.angle_gamma   90.00
#
_symmetry.space_group_name_H-M   'P 1'
#
loop_
_entity.id
_entity.type
_entity.pdbx_description
1 polymer ?
#
loop_
_entity_poly.entity_id
_entity_poly.type
_entity_poly.pdbx_seq_one_letter_code
_entity_poly.pdbx_strand_id
1 'polypeptide(L)' 'TDEIMHQDIIPLYAADIQDQLKKQFAYLSGGRGGDGCPVITFPDYPAFSEIPEKEFQNVLTYLTSIP' A
#
# COMPACT_ATOMS: atom_id res chain seq x y z
N THR A 1 18.18 -16.92 22.47
CA THR A 1 17.47 -15.72 22.93
C THR A 1 16.80 -15.17 21.70
N ASP A 2 15.54 -15.53 21.48
CA ASP A 2 14.73 -15.00 20.38
C ASP A 2 14.37 -13.56 20.75
N GLU A 3 15.25 -12.64 20.35
CA GLU A 3 14.97 -11.21 20.38
C GLU A 3 13.95 -10.94 19.28
N ILE A 4 12.66 -11.04 19.62
CA ILE A 4 11.57 -10.54 18.78
C ILE A 4 11.82 -9.05 18.64
N MET A 5 12.39 -8.64 17.50
CA MET A 5 12.55 -7.24 17.14
C MET A 5 11.16 -6.65 16.99
N HIS A 6 10.59 -6.14 18.08
CA HIS A 6 9.49 -5.19 18.05
C HIS A 6 10.03 -3.91 17.41
N GLN A 7 10.14 -3.90 16.08
CA GLN A 7 10.21 -2.64 15.37
C GLN A 7 8.90 -1.93 15.68
N ASP A 8 8.98 -0.79 16.38
CA ASP A 8 7.87 0.14 16.48
C ASP A 8 7.50 0.53 15.04
N ILE A 9 6.55 -0.19 14.42
CA ILE A 9 6.08 0.12 13.08
C ILE A 9 5.29 1.41 13.24
N ILE A 10 5.96 2.55 13.01
CA ILE A 10 5.30 3.84 12.93
C ILE A 10 4.24 3.70 11.82
N PRO A 11 2.94 3.83 12.13
CA PRO A 11 1.90 3.67 11.14
C PRO A 11 2.06 4.74 10.06
N LEU A 12 2.03 4.31 8.81
CA LEU A 12 2.07 5.20 7.65
C LEU A 12 0.68 5.82 7.47
N TYR A 13 0.57 7.14 7.56
CA TYR A 13 -0.70 7.83 7.38
C TYR A 13 -0.90 8.32 5.95
N ALA A 14 -2.17 8.45 5.55
CA ALA A 14 -2.53 8.98 4.24
C ALA A 14 -1.92 10.36 3.97
N ALA A 15 -1.83 11.19 5.01
CA ALA A 15 -1.27 12.54 4.93
C ALA A 15 0.21 12.53 4.54
N ASP A 16 0.96 11.50 4.94
CA ASP A 16 2.41 11.40 4.69
C ASP A 16 2.73 11.01 3.23
N ILE A 17 1.77 10.38 2.55
CA ILE A 17 1.94 9.83 1.19
C ILE A 17 0.87 10.31 0.21
N GLN A 18 0.21 11.41 0.51
CA GLN A 18 -0.93 11.91 -0.25
C GLN A 18 -0.62 12.05 -1.75
N ASP A 19 0.57 12.55 -2.11
CA ASP A 19 0.96 12.73 -3.51
C ASP A 19 1.27 11.41 -4.21
N GLN A 20 1.66 10.38 -3.47
CA GLN A 20 1.82 9.01 -3.99
C GLN A 20 0.45 8.38 -4.25
N LEU A 21 -0.51 8.56 -3.32
CA LEU A 21 -1.89 8.06 -3.48
C LEU A 21 -2.63 8.73 -4.65
N LYS A 22 -2.39 10.01 -4.91
CA LYS A 22 -2.97 10.74 -6.06
C LYS A 22 -2.53 10.18 -7.42
N LYS A 23 -1.44 9.43 -7.50
CA LYS A 23 -1.01 8.77 -8.75
C LYS A 23 -1.98 7.65 -9.14
N GLN A 24 -2.72 7.08 -8.18
CA GLN A 24 -3.75 6.06 -8.39
C GLN A 24 -3.29 4.84 -9.22
N PHE A 25 -2.00 4.50 -9.18
CA PHE A 25 -1.46 3.29 -9.83
C PHE A 25 -1.89 2.00 -9.12
N ALA A 26 -2.43 2.10 -7.90
CA ALA A 26 -3.04 1.01 -7.15
C ALA A 26 -4.17 1.56 -6.27
N TYR A 27 -5.26 0.81 -6.09
CA TYR A 27 -6.35 1.17 -5.18
C TYR A 27 -7.11 -0.05 -4.66
N LEU A 28 -7.82 0.11 -3.55
CA LEU A 28 -8.76 -0.89 -3.04
C LEU A 28 -10.04 -0.88 -3.86
N SER A 29 -10.36 -2.00 -4.50
CA SER A 29 -11.56 -2.15 -5.34
C SER A 29 -12.87 -2.21 -4.54
N GLY A 30 -12.79 -2.32 -3.21
CA GLY A 30 -13.93 -2.54 -2.31
C GLY A 30 -14.35 -4.01 -2.16
N GLY A 31 -13.88 -4.90 -3.04
CA GLY A 31 -14.09 -6.35 -2.92
C GLY A 31 -13.13 -7.01 -1.92
N ARG A 32 -13.53 -8.19 -1.44
CA ARG A 32 -12.69 -9.08 -0.62
C ARG A 32 -12.56 -10.46 -1.28
N GLY A 33 -11.41 -11.08 -1.11
CA GLY A 33 -11.16 -12.47 -1.46
C GLY A 33 -11.97 -13.44 -0.58
N GLY A 34 -11.97 -14.73 -0.94
CA GLY A 34 -12.70 -15.76 -0.21
C GLY A 34 -12.23 -15.96 1.25
N ASP A 35 -11.03 -15.49 1.58
CA ASP A 35 -10.42 -15.47 2.90
C ASP A 35 -10.63 -14.13 3.65
N GLY A 36 -11.34 -13.17 3.04
CA GLY A 36 -11.57 -11.84 3.61
C GLY A 36 -10.45 -10.83 3.33
N CYS A 37 -9.39 -11.21 2.60
CA CYS A 37 -8.32 -10.29 2.23
C CYS A 37 -8.81 -9.20 1.26
N PRO A 38 -8.33 -7.95 1.37
CA PRO A 38 -8.71 -6.87 0.45
C PRO A 38 -8.24 -7.15 -0.98
N VAL A 39 -9.05 -6.78 -1.98
CA VAL A 39 -8.68 -6.85 -3.40
C VAL A 39 -8.08 -5.52 -3.85
N ILE A 40 -6.78 -5.52 -4.10
CA ILE A 40 -6.03 -4.39 -4.67
C ILE A 40 -6.07 -4.49 -6.20
N THR A 41 -6.46 -3.40 -6.86
CA THR A 41 -6.47 -3.28 -8.33
C THR A 41 -5.35 -2.37 -8.80
N PHE A 42 -4.68 -2.80 -9.87
CA PHE A 42 -3.71 -2.01 -10.62
C PHE A 42 -4.34 -1.65 -11.97
N PRO A 43 -4.85 -0.41 -12.14
CA PRO A 43 -5.40 0.03 -13.41
C PRO A 43 -4.30 0.24 -14.45
N ASP A 44 -4.69 0.55 -15.70
CA ASP A 44 -3.74 1.04 -16.68
C ASP A 44 -3.09 2.34 -16.18
N TYR A 45 -1.77 2.33 -16.11
CA TYR A 45 -0.96 3.45 -15.63
C TYR A 45 0.34 3.48 -16.46
N PRO A 46 0.40 4.28 -17.55
CA PRO A 46 1.49 4.21 -18.52
C PRO A 46 2.90 4.39 -17.96
N ALA A 47 3.04 5.15 -16.88
CA ALA A 47 4.33 5.41 -16.21
C ALA A 47 4.63 4.42 -15.06
N PHE A 48 3.99 3.24 -15.04
CA PHE A 48 4.12 2.29 -13.92
C PHE A 48 5.57 1.85 -13.68
N SER A 49 6.33 1.63 -14.75
CA SER A 49 7.75 1.27 -14.70
C SER A 49 8.64 2.38 -14.14
N GLU A 50 8.15 3.61 -14.04
CA GLU A 50 8.89 4.77 -13.54
C GLU A 50 8.63 5.05 -12.06
N ILE A 51 7.72 4.31 -11.42
CA ILE A 51 7.38 4.49 -10.00
C ILE A 51 8.58 4.07 -9.14
N PRO A 52 9.11 4.94 -8.25
CA PRO A 52 10.16 4.56 -7.33
C PRO A 52 9.70 3.44 -6.38
N GLU A 53 10.57 2.46 -6.13
CA GLU A 53 10.28 1.31 -5.26
C GLU A 53 9.72 1.74 -3.90
N LYS A 54 10.28 2.80 -3.30
CA LYS A 54 9.82 3.30 -2.01
C LYS A 54 8.38 3.81 -2.05
N GLU A 55 7.98 4.48 -3.13
CA GLU A 55 6.60 4.94 -3.29
C GLU A 55 5.64 3.76 -3.50
N PHE A 56 6.07 2.77 -4.28
CA PHE A 56 5.31 1.55 -4.49
C PHE A 56 5.05 0.83 -3.15
N GLN A 57 6.10 0.62 -2.36
CA GLN A 57 6.00 0.00 -1.04
C GLN A 57 5.13 0.81 -0.07
N ASN A 58 5.27 2.13 -0.06
CA ASN A 58 4.48 3.00 0.80
C ASN A 58 2.98 2.90 0.47
N VAL A 59 2.62 2.98 -0.82
CA VAL A 59 1.22 2.87 -1.24
C VAL A 59 0.65 1.50 -0.89
N LEU A 60 1.37 0.41 -1.18
CA LEU A 60 0.88 -0.93 -0.81
C LEU A 60 0.76 -1.10 0.71
N THR A 61 1.76 -0.68 1.48
CA THR A 61 1.74 -0.72 2.95
C THR A 61 0.50 0.00 3.49
N TYR A 62 0.21 1.20 2.98
CA TYR A 62 -0.97 1.96 3.35
C TYR A 62 -2.27 1.25 2.93
N LEU A 63 -2.40 0.81 1.68
CA LEU A 63 -3.62 0.15 1.22
C LEU A 63 -3.91 -1.16 2.00
N THR A 64 -2.87 -1.89 2.41
CA THR A 64 -3.01 -3.12 3.21
C THR A 64 -3.24 -2.87 4.69
N SER A 65 -3.00 -1.66 5.20
CA SER A 65 -3.28 -1.30 6.60
C SER A 65 -4.72 -0.86 6.82
N ILE A 66 -5.48 -0.62 5.75
CA ILE A 66 -6.90 -0.27 5.82
C ILE A 66 -7.72 -1.55 6.12
N PRO A 67 -8.50 -1.56 7.22
CA PRO A 67 -9.20 -2.76 7.70
C PRO A 67 -10.30 -3.26 6.77
#